data_AF-A0A2E2N884-F1
#
_entry.id   AF-A0A2E2N884-F1
#
_cell.length_a   1.000
_cell.length_b   1.000
_cell.length_c   1.000
_cell.angle_alpha   90.00
_cell.angle_beta   90.00
_cell.angle_gamma   90.00
#
_symmetry.space_group_name_H-M   'P 1'
#
loop_
_entity.id
_entity.type
_entity.pdbx_description
1 polymer ?
#
loop_
_entity_poly.entity_id
_entity_poly.type
_entity_poly.pdbx_seq_one_letter_code
_entity_poly.pdbx_strand_id
1 'polypeptide(L)'
;MRCCVAILVFVCSVASAQRPYVVGSKLFNESVILGEIVTQLGLGAGEDVVHERQFGGSAVLFNALVDGKIDAYPEYTGTLRQELLADAGLEGDEALVKALAELGIAMSAPLGFNNTYAIGVRRETADRLGLRTIEDLRDHPGLVYGLTNEFIDRGDGWGRLSAAYRLDPERVRGMQHELAYRGLLAGSVDVVDLYSTDAEIELYDLVALEDELGFFPRYDAVVLYRAELRREAAGWIDQLEALGGEIDASAMVAMNRRAKAEDVDESEIADAFLASNGSLNSEATRSESWQERLARTTVQHVFLVAIPMCLGAAVAIPLGVAAAAMPRFGQVVVAIVGVAQTIPSLALLVLFIPLLGIGAKPAIAALFVYCLLPMVRSTQAGLASIPQPLIESARAIGLTPGRRLVVVELPLAARAILAGVKTSMVITIGFATLGAFIGAGGYGEPILTGIRRNDFSLIVQGAAPAAALALVAQGFFEILERLALPRGLRRVDRG
;
A
#
# COMPACT_ATOMS: atom_id res chain seq x y z
N MET A 1 35.31 32.68 6.25
CA MET A 1 34.74 31.39 6.68
C MET A 1 34.31 31.51 8.13
N ARG A 2 33.10 32.04 8.35
CA ARG A 2 32.45 32.19 9.66
C ARG A 2 30.99 31.83 9.43
N CYS A 3 30.60 30.62 9.80
CA CYS A 3 29.23 30.24 10.11
C CYS A 3 29.36 29.04 11.03
N CYS A 4 29.32 29.34 12.32
CA CYS A 4 29.34 28.36 13.39
C CYS A 4 28.10 27.47 13.28
N VAL A 5 28.36 26.19 13.43
CA VAL A 5 27.39 25.12 13.68
C VAL A 5 26.62 25.48 14.95
N ALA A 6 25.33 25.78 14.82
CA ALA A 6 24.39 25.82 15.93
C ALA A 6 23.52 24.56 15.81
N ILE A 7 23.90 23.50 16.53
CA ILE A 7 23.01 22.36 16.78
C ILE A 7 22.19 22.75 18.01
N LEU A 8 20.93 23.12 17.77
CA LEU A 8 19.92 23.31 18.80
C LEU A 8 19.42 21.92 19.20
N VAL A 9 19.89 21.43 20.35
CA VAL A 9 19.27 20.30 21.04
C VAL A 9 18.10 20.87 21.83
N PHE A 10 16.90 20.81 21.25
CA PHE A 10 15.65 21.10 21.95
C PHE A 10 15.10 19.75 22.44
N VAL A 11 15.46 19.37 23.67
CA VAL A 11 14.76 18.26 24.35
C VAL A 11 13.45 18.85 24.88
N CYS A 12 12.40 18.75 24.08
CA CYS A 12 11.04 18.88 24.59
C CYS A 12 10.77 17.67 25.50
N SER A 13 10.48 17.94 26.77
CA SER A 13 9.74 17.00 27.61
C SER A 13 8.35 16.86 27.02
N VAL A 14 8.16 15.87 26.15
CA VAL A 14 6.84 15.44 25.71
C VAL A 14 6.22 14.73 26.91
N ALA A 15 5.24 15.37 27.55
CA ALA A 15 4.31 14.66 28.40
C ALA A 15 3.77 13.48 27.58
N SER A 16 3.80 12.27 28.15
CA SER A 16 3.33 11.05 27.49
C SER A 16 1.82 11.17 27.24
N ALA A 17 1.43 11.89 26.19
CA ALA A 17 0.13 11.73 25.58
C ALA A 17 0.06 10.28 25.15
N GLN A 18 -0.96 9.58 25.62
CA GLN A 18 -1.26 8.24 25.17
C GLN A 18 -1.40 8.32 23.65
N ARG A 19 -0.64 7.50 22.92
CA ARG A 19 -0.74 7.46 21.46
C ARG A 19 -2.22 7.15 21.11
N PRO A 20 -2.78 7.74 20.06
CA PRO A 20 -4.12 7.36 19.62
C PRO A 20 -4.15 5.86 19.34
N TYR A 21 -5.27 5.23 19.67
CA TYR A 21 -5.57 3.88 19.23
C TYR A 21 -5.72 3.87 17.71
N VAL A 22 -5.23 2.82 17.07
CA VAL A 22 -5.18 2.72 15.62
C VAL A 22 -6.10 1.60 15.14
N VAL A 23 -7.13 1.95 14.40
CA VAL A 23 -7.97 0.98 13.67
C VAL A 23 -7.37 0.79 12.28
N GLY A 24 -7.18 -0.44 11.84
CA GLY A 24 -6.77 -0.75 10.47
C GLY A 24 -7.94 -1.18 9.58
N SER A 25 -7.78 -1.06 8.27
CA SER A 25 -8.69 -1.69 7.29
C SER A 25 -7.96 -2.24 6.07
N LYS A 26 -8.60 -3.18 5.40
CA LYS A 26 -8.11 -3.81 4.17
C LYS A 26 -8.24 -2.89 2.97
N LEU A 27 -7.67 -3.35 1.86
CA LEU A 27 -7.60 -2.63 0.58
C LEU A 27 -8.94 -2.63 -0.20
N PHE A 28 -10.10 -2.60 0.45
CA PHE A 28 -11.41 -2.55 -0.22
C PHE A 28 -12.47 -1.83 0.62
N ASN A 29 -13.51 -1.31 -0.05
CA ASN A 29 -14.47 -0.37 0.55
C ASN A 29 -15.18 -0.94 1.79
N GLU A 30 -15.67 -2.18 1.74
CA GLU A 30 -16.35 -2.81 2.89
C GLU A 30 -15.49 -2.78 4.16
N SER A 31 -14.22 -3.17 4.09
CA SER A 31 -13.33 -3.13 5.26
C SER A 31 -13.04 -1.70 5.71
N VAL A 32 -12.99 -0.73 4.80
CA VAL A 32 -12.82 0.69 5.17
C VAL A 32 -14.08 1.22 5.87
N ILE A 33 -15.28 0.90 5.38
CA ILE A 33 -16.56 1.28 6.01
C ILE A 33 -16.62 0.70 7.42
N LEU A 34 -16.35 -0.60 7.58
CA LEU A 34 -16.33 -1.24 8.88
C LEU A 34 -15.25 -0.64 9.80
N GLY A 35 -14.08 -0.28 9.26
CA GLY A 35 -13.04 0.41 10.00
C GLY A 35 -13.49 1.78 10.53
N GLU A 36 -14.18 2.57 9.69
CA GLU A 36 -14.78 3.84 10.12
C GLU A 36 -15.84 3.66 11.20
N ILE A 37 -16.72 2.66 11.07
CA ILE A 37 -17.71 2.33 12.12
C ILE A 37 -16.99 2.04 13.44
N VAL A 38 -15.98 1.16 13.42
CA VAL A 38 -15.19 0.80 14.61
C VAL A 38 -14.48 2.03 15.22
N THR A 39 -13.94 2.92 14.39
CA THR A 39 -13.29 4.17 14.83
C THR A 39 -14.30 5.13 15.47
N GLN A 40 -15.44 5.36 14.83
CA GLN A 40 -16.47 6.29 15.33
C GLN A 40 -17.11 5.83 16.64
N LEU A 41 -17.25 4.52 16.85
CA LEU A 41 -17.66 3.94 18.14
C LEU A 41 -16.62 4.21 19.24
N GLY A 42 -15.32 4.18 18.90
CA GLY A 42 -14.25 4.51 19.83
C GLY A 42 -14.22 5.98 20.21
N LEU A 43 -14.36 6.86 19.22
CA LEU A 43 -14.50 8.30 19.45
C LEU A 43 -15.75 8.62 20.30
N GLY A 44 -16.89 7.99 20.00
CA GLY A 44 -18.11 8.12 20.79
C GLY A 44 -17.95 7.65 22.24
N ALA A 45 -17.10 6.66 22.48
CA ALA A 45 -16.73 6.19 23.81
C ALA A 45 -15.73 7.13 24.55
N GLY A 46 -15.25 8.19 23.91
CA GLY A 46 -14.32 9.17 24.47
C GLY A 46 -12.84 8.80 24.33
N GLU A 47 -12.52 7.81 23.49
CA GLU A 47 -11.14 7.40 23.22
C GLU A 47 -10.53 8.21 22.06
N ASP A 48 -9.22 8.42 22.08
CA ASP A 48 -8.49 9.00 20.95
C ASP A 48 -8.18 7.89 19.93
N VAL A 49 -8.97 7.81 18.85
CA VAL A 49 -8.89 6.73 17.86
C VAL A 49 -8.69 7.30 16.45
N VAL A 50 -7.76 6.71 15.71
CA VAL A 50 -7.49 7.05 14.30
C VAL A 50 -7.69 5.83 13.41
N HIS A 51 -8.12 6.06 12.17
CA HIS A 51 -8.26 5.01 11.17
C HIS A 51 -7.12 5.05 10.16
N GLU A 52 -6.26 4.03 10.17
CA GLU A 52 -5.27 3.77 9.13
C GLU A 52 -5.94 2.98 7.99
N ARG A 53 -6.55 3.75 7.08
CA ARG A 53 -7.29 3.22 5.93
C ARG A 53 -6.36 2.42 5.01
N GLN A 54 -6.87 1.29 4.49
CA GLN A 54 -6.20 0.54 3.42
C GLN A 54 -4.74 0.19 3.77
N PHE A 55 -4.52 -0.26 5.01
CA PHE A 55 -3.20 -0.55 5.57
C PHE A 55 -2.51 -1.74 4.88
N GLY A 56 -3.28 -2.72 4.43
CA GLY A 56 -2.78 -3.88 3.66
C GLY A 56 -3.79 -5.03 3.57
N GLY A 57 -3.32 -6.21 3.16
CA GLY A 57 -4.13 -7.44 3.13
C GLY A 57 -4.30 -8.10 4.51
N SER A 58 -5.03 -9.22 4.57
CA SER A 58 -5.36 -9.94 5.82
C SER A 58 -4.12 -10.26 6.67
N ALA A 59 -3.09 -10.89 6.09
CA ALA A 59 -1.87 -11.25 6.81
C ALA A 59 -1.08 -10.03 7.32
N VAL A 60 -1.15 -8.91 6.60
CA VAL A 60 -0.49 -7.66 6.98
C VAL A 60 -1.16 -7.07 8.22
N LEU A 61 -2.49 -6.93 8.22
CA LEU A 61 -3.25 -6.41 9.35
C LEU A 61 -3.16 -7.33 10.56
N PHE A 62 -3.26 -8.65 10.37
CA PHE A 62 -3.14 -9.61 11.46
C PHE A 62 -1.80 -9.50 12.18
N ASN A 63 -0.68 -9.49 11.45
CA ASN A 63 0.64 -9.31 12.06
C ASN A 63 0.81 -7.92 12.68
N ALA A 64 0.22 -6.87 12.10
CA ALA A 64 0.23 -5.54 12.70
C ALA A 64 -0.53 -5.49 14.03
N LEU A 65 -1.63 -6.24 14.16
CA LEU A 65 -2.38 -6.38 15.40
C LEU A 65 -1.56 -7.14 16.45
N VAL A 66 -0.98 -8.29 16.08
CA VAL A 66 -0.09 -9.09 16.95
C VAL A 66 1.11 -8.26 17.43
N ASP A 67 1.71 -7.47 16.55
CA ASP A 67 2.86 -6.60 16.86
C ASP A 67 2.48 -5.33 17.65
N GLY A 68 1.18 -5.07 17.90
CA GLY A 68 0.69 -3.87 18.57
C GLY A 68 0.93 -2.56 17.79
N LYS A 69 1.00 -2.65 16.46
CA LYS A 69 1.05 -1.51 15.52
C LYS A 69 -0.34 -0.95 15.23
N ILE A 70 -1.35 -1.81 15.26
CA ILE A 70 -2.77 -1.46 15.27
C ILE A 70 -3.45 -2.08 16.49
N ASP A 71 -4.62 -1.56 16.84
CA ASP A 71 -5.36 -1.89 18.05
C ASP A 71 -6.62 -2.70 17.75
N ALA A 72 -7.27 -2.44 16.62
CA ALA A 72 -8.42 -3.19 16.13
C ALA A 72 -8.50 -3.18 14.59
N TYR A 73 -9.14 -4.16 13.98
CA TYR A 73 -9.52 -4.12 12.58
C TYR A 73 -10.65 -5.11 12.23
N PRO A 74 -11.44 -4.87 11.17
CA PRO A 74 -12.42 -5.82 10.66
C PRO A 74 -11.77 -7.00 9.92
N GLU A 75 -12.20 -8.22 10.22
CA GLU A 75 -11.74 -9.46 9.61
C GLU A 75 -12.90 -10.46 9.44
N TYR A 76 -12.67 -11.58 8.77
CA TYR A 76 -13.66 -12.60 8.46
C TYR A 76 -13.23 -13.96 9.02
N THR A 77 -14.18 -14.66 9.61
CA THR A 77 -13.92 -15.94 10.28
C THR A 77 -13.36 -17.02 9.34
N GLY A 78 -13.79 -17.04 8.07
CA GLY A 78 -13.25 -17.93 7.04
C GLY A 78 -11.78 -17.66 6.73
N THR A 79 -11.39 -16.39 6.56
CA THR A 79 -10.00 -15.97 6.34
C THR A 79 -9.10 -16.38 7.50
N LEU A 80 -9.57 -16.19 8.73
CA LEU A 80 -8.83 -16.59 9.92
C LEU A 80 -8.50 -18.08 9.92
N ARG A 81 -9.46 -18.92 9.54
CA ARG A 81 -9.29 -20.38 9.53
C ARG A 81 -8.51 -20.90 8.34
N GLN A 82 -8.77 -20.37 7.15
CA GLN A 82 -8.24 -20.93 5.91
C GLN A 82 -6.88 -20.36 5.52
N GLU A 83 -6.52 -19.18 6.04
CA GLU A 83 -5.27 -18.50 5.67
C GLU A 83 -4.39 -18.19 6.86
N LEU A 84 -4.91 -17.42 7.83
CA LEU A 84 -4.07 -16.82 8.87
C LEU A 84 -3.65 -17.84 9.93
N LEU A 85 -4.54 -18.78 10.25
CA LEU A 85 -4.34 -19.86 11.22
C LEU A 85 -4.58 -21.23 10.58
N ALA A 86 -4.32 -21.36 9.28
CA ALA A 86 -4.55 -22.59 8.51
C ALA A 86 -3.87 -23.82 9.13
N ASP A 87 -2.65 -23.64 9.63
CA ASP A 87 -1.85 -24.71 10.23
C ASP A 87 -2.36 -25.17 11.61
N ALA A 88 -3.27 -24.41 12.23
CA ALA A 88 -3.78 -24.72 13.56
C ALA A 88 -4.94 -25.74 13.55
N GLY A 89 -5.46 -26.12 12.37
CA GLY A 89 -6.49 -27.16 12.25
C GLY A 89 -7.77 -26.85 13.03
N LEU A 90 -8.19 -25.58 13.01
CA LEU A 90 -9.25 -25.06 13.88
C LEU A 90 -10.64 -25.55 13.45
N GLU A 91 -11.30 -26.33 14.31
CA GLU A 91 -12.68 -26.75 14.13
C GLU A 91 -13.63 -25.85 14.93
N GLY A 92 -14.42 -25.02 14.24
CA GLY A 92 -15.44 -24.17 14.84
C GLY A 92 -14.96 -22.83 15.41
N ASP A 93 -15.88 -22.06 16.00
CA ASP A 93 -15.61 -20.73 16.57
C ASP A 93 -14.85 -20.79 17.90
N GLU A 94 -15.13 -21.78 18.75
CA GLU A 94 -14.46 -21.93 20.05
C GLU A 94 -12.94 -22.15 19.91
N ALA A 95 -12.54 -23.02 18.98
CA ALA A 95 -11.13 -23.27 18.69
C ALA A 95 -10.44 -22.00 18.16
N LEU A 96 -11.14 -21.23 17.31
CA LEU A 96 -10.64 -19.97 16.77
C LEU A 96 -10.42 -18.92 17.87
N VAL A 97 -11.41 -18.69 18.73
CA VAL A 97 -11.30 -17.75 19.85
C VAL A 97 -10.14 -18.13 20.77
N LYS A 98 -9.96 -19.43 21.05
CA LYS A 98 -8.84 -19.90 21.88
C LYS A 98 -7.48 -19.61 21.23
N ALA A 99 -7.34 -19.91 19.93
CA ALA A 99 -6.09 -19.66 19.21
C ALA A 99 -5.74 -18.17 19.16
N LEU A 100 -6.73 -17.30 18.98
CA LEU A 100 -6.54 -15.84 19.03
C LEU A 100 -6.14 -15.37 20.44
N ALA A 101 -6.76 -15.92 21.48
CA ALA A 101 -6.45 -15.56 22.86
C ALA A 101 -5.00 -15.92 23.25
N GLU A 102 -4.45 -17.01 22.71
CA GLU A 102 -3.03 -17.38 22.91
C GLU A 102 -2.06 -16.34 22.31
N LEU A 103 -2.52 -15.55 21.34
CA LEU A 103 -1.79 -14.44 20.72
C LEU A 103 -2.08 -13.07 21.37
N GLY A 104 -2.88 -13.04 22.44
CA GLY A 104 -3.32 -11.78 23.07
C GLY A 104 -4.36 -11.00 22.26
N ILE A 105 -5.06 -11.67 21.34
CA ILE A 105 -6.09 -11.09 20.48
C ILE A 105 -7.46 -11.56 20.94
N ALA A 106 -8.43 -10.65 20.94
CA ALA A 106 -9.84 -10.94 21.13
C ALA A 106 -10.63 -10.67 19.83
N MET A 107 -11.83 -11.24 19.74
CA MET A 107 -12.70 -11.20 18.57
C MET A 107 -14.11 -10.86 19.04
N SER A 108 -14.76 -9.90 18.37
CA SER A 108 -16.15 -9.55 18.64
C SER A 108 -17.10 -10.69 18.25
N ALA A 109 -18.36 -10.60 18.67
CA ALA A 109 -19.43 -11.33 18.01
C ALA A 109 -19.49 -11.00 16.49
N PRO A 110 -19.99 -11.92 15.64
CA PRO A 110 -20.28 -11.64 14.25
C PRO A 110 -21.14 -10.39 14.06
N LEU A 111 -20.77 -9.53 13.11
CA LEU A 111 -21.43 -8.25 12.88
C LEU A 111 -22.85 -8.37 12.32
N GLY A 112 -23.21 -9.52 11.75
CA GLY A 112 -24.57 -9.83 11.29
C GLY A 112 -24.69 -10.25 9.83
N PHE A 113 -23.58 -10.27 9.08
CA PHE A 113 -23.56 -10.70 7.68
C PHE A 113 -22.42 -11.67 7.37
N ASN A 114 -22.65 -12.47 6.33
CA ASN A 114 -21.69 -13.41 5.76
C ASN A 114 -21.25 -12.89 4.39
N ASN A 115 -19.94 -12.70 4.22
CA ASN A 115 -19.35 -12.28 2.95
C ASN A 115 -18.58 -13.45 2.31
N THR A 116 -19.34 -14.43 1.81
CA THR A 116 -18.75 -15.63 1.23
C THR A 116 -18.55 -15.51 -0.27
N TYR A 117 -17.73 -16.40 -0.83
CA TYR A 117 -17.59 -16.55 -2.27
C TYR A 117 -18.90 -17.04 -2.88
N ALA A 118 -19.16 -16.58 -4.10
CA ALA A 118 -20.23 -17.07 -4.95
C ALA A 118 -19.73 -17.16 -6.39
N ILE A 119 -20.45 -17.88 -7.25
CA ILE A 119 -20.18 -17.91 -8.68
C ILE A 119 -21.24 -17.10 -9.40
N GLY A 120 -20.80 -16.18 -10.24
CA GLY A 120 -21.62 -15.18 -10.89
C GLY A 120 -21.62 -15.24 -12.40
N VAL A 121 -22.78 -14.93 -12.99
CA VAL A 121 -22.94 -14.68 -14.42
C VAL A 121 -23.80 -13.43 -14.65
N ARG A 122 -23.78 -12.86 -15.87
CA ARG A 122 -24.75 -11.81 -16.24
C ARG A 122 -26.16 -12.40 -16.28
N ARG A 123 -27.19 -11.66 -15.85
CA ARG A 123 -28.59 -12.11 -15.95
C ARG A 123 -28.96 -12.54 -17.37
N GLU A 124 -28.53 -11.77 -18.38
CA GLU A 124 -28.74 -12.14 -19.78
C GLU A 124 -28.18 -13.53 -20.13
N THR A 125 -26.99 -13.87 -19.61
CA THR A 125 -26.37 -15.18 -19.81
C THR A 125 -27.12 -16.27 -19.04
N ALA A 126 -27.52 -16.00 -17.79
CA ALA A 126 -28.31 -16.91 -16.98
C ALA A 126 -29.64 -17.26 -17.67
N ASP A 127 -30.40 -16.25 -18.10
CA ASP A 127 -31.70 -16.44 -18.75
C ASP A 127 -31.58 -17.16 -20.10
N ARG A 128 -30.54 -16.82 -20.89
CA ARG A 128 -30.31 -17.45 -22.21
C ARG A 128 -29.96 -18.93 -22.11
N LEU A 129 -29.21 -19.31 -21.08
CA LEU A 129 -28.69 -20.68 -20.91
C LEU A 129 -29.47 -21.50 -19.88
N GLY A 130 -30.34 -20.86 -19.10
CA GLY A 130 -31.11 -21.51 -18.03
C GLY A 130 -30.30 -21.74 -16.75
N LEU A 131 -29.27 -20.93 -16.48
CA LEU A 131 -28.40 -21.10 -15.31
C LEU A 131 -29.08 -20.57 -14.04
N ARG A 132 -29.19 -21.41 -13.02
CA ARG A 132 -29.65 -21.06 -11.66
C ARG A 132 -28.71 -21.55 -10.58
N THR A 133 -28.10 -22.69 -10.83
CA THR A 133 -27.25 -23.46 -9.90
C THR A 133 -25.80 -23.47 -10.38
N ILE A 134 -24.84 -23.69 -9.49
CA ILE A 134 -23.44 -23.94 -9.90
C ILE A 134 -23.37 -25.24 -10.70
N GLU A 135 -24.21 -26.23 -10.40
CA GLU A 135 -24.30 -27.48 -11.14
C GLU A 135 -24.66 -27.29 -12.63
N ASP A 136 -25.54 -26.34 -12.97
CA ASP A 136 -25.95 -26.06 -14.36
C ASP A 136 -24.75 -25.73 -15.26
N LEU A 137 -23.69 -25.13 -14.71
CA LEU A 137 -22.48 -24.76 -15.45
C LEU A 137 -21.80 -25.96 -16.12
N ARG A 138 -22.00 -27.18 -15.60
CA ARG A 138 -21.46 -28.43 -16.15
C ARG A 138 -21.94 -28.69 -17.57
N ASP A 139 -23.18 -28.31 -17.88
CA ASP A 139 -23.81 -28.59 -19.17
C ASP A 139 -23.45 -27.56 -20.25
N HIS A 140 -22.62 -26.56 -19.90
CA HIS A 140 -22.21 -25.47 -20.80
C HIS A 140 -20.68 -25.40 -20.98
N PRO A 141 -20.07 -26.37 -21.70
CA PRO A 141 -18.63 -26.41 -21.99
C PRO A 141 -18.15 -25.31 -22.96
N GLY A 142 -19.01 -24.32 -23.28
CA GLY A 142 -18.69 -23.12 -24.07
C GLY A 142 -18.36 -21.86 -23.25
N LEU A 143 -18.75 -21.79 -21.96
CA LEU A 143 -18.53 -20.64 -21.07
C LEU A 143 -17.09 -20.37 -20.65
N VAL A 144 -16.60 -19.14 -20.77
CA VAL A 144 -15.25 -18.77 -20.34
C VAL A 144 -15.26 -18.29 -18.89
N TYR A 145 -14.44 -18.90 -18.03
CA TYR A 145 -14.34 -18.51 -16.61
C TYR A 145 -13.20 -17.53 -16.42
N GLY A 146 -13.52 -16.36 -15.86
CA GLY A 146 -12.54 -15.38 -15.41
C GLY A 146 -12.58 -15.29 -13.90
N LEU A 147 -11.75 -16.07 -13.22
CA LEU A 147 -11.73 -16.14 -11.77
C LEU A 147 -10.55 -15.37 -11.20
N THR A 148 -10.67 -14.88 -9.96
CA THR A 148 -9.56 -14.23 -9.29
C THR A 148 -8.40 -15.20 -9.06
N ASN A 149 -7.16 -14.70 -9.15
CA ASN A 149 -5.99 -15.52 -8.84
C ASN A 149 -6.05 -16.05 -7.40
N GLU A 150 -6.58 -15.25 -6.47
CA GLU A 150 -6.80 -15.67 -5.09
C GLU A 150 -7.73 -16.89 -5.06
N PHE A 151 -8.92 -16.79 -5.64
CA PHE A 151 -9.86 -17.90 -5.65
C PHE A 151 -9.34 -19.16 -6.34
N ILE A 152 -8.44 -19.03 -7.32
CA ILE A 152 -7.79 -20.18 -7.96
C ILE A 152 -6.80 -20.88 -7.02
N ASP A 153 -6.00 -20.10 -6.28
CA ASP A 153 -4.90 -20.61 -5.47
C ASP A 153 -5.33 -21.09 -4.06
N ARG A 154 -6.54 -20.71 -3.62
CA ARG A 154 -7.08 -21.05 -2.31
C ARG A 154 -7.34 -22.55 -2.11
N GLY A 155 -7.14 -23.00 -0.87
CA GLY A 155 -7.44 -24.38 -0.46
C GLY A 155 -8.93 -24.73 -0.52
N ASP A 156 -9.81 -23.76 -0.32
CA ASP A 156 -11.27 -23.83 -0.50
C ASP A 156 -11.73 -23.19 -1.83
N GLY A 157 -10.82 -23.00 -2.77
CA GLY A 157 -11.04 -22.29 -4.02
C GLY A 157 -11.46 -23.16 -5.20
N TRP A 158 -11.17 -22.67 -6.42
CA TRP A 158 -11.58 -23.27 -7.70
C TRP A 158 -11.20 -24.74 -7.83
N GLY A 159 -10.01 -25.14 -7.39
CA GLY A 159 -9.55 -26.53 -7.50
C GLY A 159 -10.46 -27.52 -6.76
N ARG A 160 -10.97 -27.16 -5.58
CA ARG A 160 -11.92 -27.99 -4.83
C ARG A 160 -13.36 -27.82 -5.30
N LEU A 161 -13.76 -26.60 -5.68
CA LEU A 161 -15.10 -26.33 -6.20
C LEU A 161 -15.34 -27.13 -7.49
N SER A 162 -14.41 -27.04 -8.45
CA SER A 162 -14.51 -27.75 -9.72
C SER A 162 -14.56 -29.27 -9.52
N ALA A 163 -13.81 -29.82 -8.56
CA ALA A 163 -13.90 -31.23 -8.20
C ALA A 163 -15.28 -31.60 -7.60
N ALA A 164 -15.82 -30.78 -6.69
CA ALA A 164 -17.11 -31.02 -6.05
C ALA A 164 -18.28 -30.99 -7.05
N TYR A 165 -18.30 -29.99 -7.93
CA TYR A 165 -19.34 -29.78 -8.93
C TYR A 165 -19.10 -30.52 -10.26
N ARG A 166 -17.95 -31.20 -10.40
CA ARG A 166 -17.49 -31.89 -11.61
C ARG A 166 -17.38 -30.96 -12.83
N LEU A 167 -16.84 -29.77 -12.58
CA LEU A 167 -16.50 -28.80 -13.62
C LEU A 167 -15.07 -29.07 -14.15
N ASP A 168 -14.76 -28.55 -15.33
CA ASP A 168 -13.43 -28.67 -15.93
C ASP A 168 -12.43 -27.71 -15.25
N PRO A 169 -11.42 -28.23 -14.51
CA PRO A 169 -10.52 -27.39 -13.73
C PRO A 169 -9.56 -26.56 -14.59
N GLU A 170 -9.24 -26.99 -15.82
CA GLU A 170 -8.33 -26.27 -16.72
C GLU A 170 -9.00 -25.05 -17.37
N ARG A 171 -10.32 -24.92 -17.20
CA ARG A 171 -11.16 -23.98 -17.93
C ARG A 171 -11.28 -22.62 -17.26
N VAL A 172 -10.18 -22.13 -16.69
CA VAL A 172 -10.13 -20.91 -15.91
C VAL A 172 -9.05 -19.97 -16.41
N ARG A 173 -9.34 -18.67 -16.40
CA ARG A 173 -8.34 -17.60 -16.58
C ARG A 173 -8.24 -16.81 -15.29
N GLY A 174 -7.03 -16.79 -14.72
CA GLY A 174 -6.72 -15.97 -13.56
C GLY A 174 -6.69 -14.48 -13.88
N MET A 175 -7.33 -13.66 -13.06
CA MET A 175 -7.38 -12.21 -13.18
C MET A 175 -7.48 -11.52 -11.82
N GLN A 176 -7.46 -10.18 -11.80
CA GLN A 176 -7.81 -9.40 -10.61
C GLN A 176 -9.32 -9.20 -10.55
N HIS A 177 -9.89 -9.06 -9.34
CA HIS A 177 -11.33 -8.94 -9.10
C HIS A 177 -12.01 -7.92 -10.01
N GLU A 178 -11.45 -6.71 -10.09
CA GLU A 178 -12.01 -5.63 -10.90
C GLU A 178 -11.89 -5.92 -12.41
N LEU A 179 -10.85 -6.64 -12.84
CA LEU A 179 -10.72 -7.08 -14.23
C LEU A 179 -11.72 -8.20 -14.56
N ALA A 180 -12.08 -9.05 -13.59
CA ALA A 180 -13.11 -10.08 -13.77
C ALA A 180 -14.46 -9.47 -14.08
N TYR A 181 -14.91 -8.51 -13.27
CA TYR A 181 -16.14 -7.76 -13.55
C TYR A 181 -16.10 -7.03 -14.89
N ARG A 182 -14.99 -6.37 -15.22
CA ARG A 182 -14.86 -5.70 -16.53
C ARG A 182 -14.90 -6.68 -17.68
N GLY A 183 -14.24 -7.83 -17.55
CA GLY A 183 -14.27 -8.90 -18.55
C GLY A 183 -15.67 -9.47 -18.71
N LEU A 184 -16.38 -9.66 -17.60
CA LEU A 184 -17.77 -10.11 -17.58
C LEU A 184 -18.65 -9.08 -18.30
N LEU A 185 -18.54 -7.80 -17.98
CA LEU A 185 -19.33 -6.76 -18.66
C LEU A 185 -19.01 -6.62 -20.15
N ALA A 186 -17.73 -6.77 -20.52
CA ALA A 186 -17.28 -6.73 -21.91
C ALA A 186 -17.60 -8.02 -22.70
N GLY A 187 -18.07 -9.07 -22.03
CA GLY A 187 -18.32 -10.38 -22.64
C GLY A 187 -17.06 -11.15 -23.02
N SER A 188 -15.89 -10.78 -22.48
CA SER A 188 -14.64 -11.53 -22.69
C SER A 188 -14.50 -12.73 -21.73
N VAL A 189 -15.29 -12.73 -20.65
CA VAL A 189 -15.60 -13.89 -19.81
C VAL A 189 -17.11 -13.97 -19.55
N ASP A 190 -17.58 -15.16 -19.19
CA ASP A 190 -19.00 -15.46 -18.95
C ASP A 190 -19.32 -15.77 -17.49
N VAL A 191 -18.34 -16.32 -16.75
CA VAL A 191 -18.47 -16.75 -15.36
C VAL A 191 -17.33 -16.12 -14.56
N VAL A 192 -17.63 -15.58 -13.37
CA VAL A 192 -16.67 -15.00 -12.44
C VAL A 192 -16.94 -15.48 -11.01
N ASP A 193 -15.95 -15.42 -10.12
CA ASP A 193 -16.20 -15.42 -8.68
C ASP A 193 -16.65 -14.04 -8.22
N LEU A 194 -17.58 -14.02 -7.26
CA LEU A 194 -18.16 -12.84 -6.65
C LEU A 194 -18.02 -12.96 -5.13
N TYR A 195 -18.11 -11.84 -4.44
CA TYR A 195 -18.42 -11.82 -3.02
C TYR A 195 -19.91 -11.57 -2.80
N SER A 196 -20.54 -12.26 -1.86
CA SER A 196 -22.00 -12.16 -1.64
C SER A 196 -22.48 -10.76 -1.24
N THR A 197 -21.58 -9.90 -0.77
CA THR A 197 -21.87 -8.49 -0.44
C THR A 197 -21.39 -7.48 -1.50
N ASP A 198 -20.91 -7.95 -2.66
CA ASP A 198 -20.49 -7.06 -3.75
C ASP A 198 -21.68 -6.27 -4.30
N ALA A 199 -21.54 -4.95 -4.35
CA ALA A 199 -22.56 -4.06 -4.90
C ALA A 199 -22.77 -4.29 -6.41
N GLU A 200 -21.74 -4.79 -7.09
CA GLU A 200 -21.75 -5.14 -8.52
C GLU A 200 -22.84 -6.12 -8.90
N ILE A 201 -23.25 -7.01 -7.98
CA ILE A 201 -24.31 -7.98 -8.24
C ILE A 201 -25.59 -7.25 -8.66
N GLU A 202 -25.96 -6.20 -7.92
CA GLU A 202 -27.12 -5.37 -8.23
C GLU A 202 -26.81 -4.37 -9.36
N LEU A 203 -25.67 -3.67 -9.29
CA LEU A 203 -25.32 -2.61 -10.24
C LEU A 203 -25.18 -3.11 -11.69
N TYR A 204 -24.72 -4.34 -11.87
CA TYR A 204 -24.48 -4.94 -13.18
C TYR A 204 -25.49 -6.01 -13.55
N ASP A 205 -26.56 -6.14 -12.77
CA ASP A 205 -27.62 -7.12 -12.95
C ASP A 205 -27.07 -8.55 -13.14
N LEU A 206 -26.29 -8.98 -12.16
CA LEU A 206 -25.69 -10.31 -12.13
C LEU A 206 -26.58 -11.29 -11.38
N VAL A 207 -26.37 -12.57 -11.69
CA VAL A 207 -27.00 -13.69 -10.99
C VAL A 207 -25.87 -14.45 -10.29
N ALA A 208 -25.88 -14.39 -8.95
CA ALA A 208 -25.14 -15.33 -8.13
C ALA A 208 -25.87 -16.68 -8.19
N LEU A 209 -25.18 -17.70 -8.70
CA LEU A 209 -25.72 -19.05 -8.82
C LEU A 209 -25.83 -19.68 -7.43
N GLU A 210 -26.87 -20.49 -7.22
CA GLU A 210 -27.09 -21.21 -5.98
C GLU A 210 -25.96 -22.25 -5.75
N ASP A 211 -25.55 -22.40 -4.49
CA ASP A 211 -24.53 -23.37 -4.05
C ASP A 211 -25.24 -24.53 -3.34
N GLU A 212 -25.73 -25.49 -4.12
CA GLU A 212 -26.61 -26.58 -3.66
C GLU A 212 -25.90 -27.53 -2.69
N LEU A 213 -24.58 -27.63 -2.81
CA LEU A 213 -23.74 -28.47 -1.96
C LEU A 213 -23.32 -27.77 -0.67
N GLY A 214 -23.61 -26.47 -0.52
CA GLY A 214 -23.09 -25.65 0.58
C GLY A 214 -21.56 -25.72 0.66
N PHE A 215 -20.91 -25.68 -0.50
CA PHE A 215 -19.46 -25.80 -0.64
C PHE A 215 -18.73 -24.65 0.04
N PHE A 216 -19.23 -23.42 -0.10
CA PHE A 216 -18.51 -22.25 0.40
C PHE A 216 -18.64 -22.14 1.92
N PRO A 217 -17.51 -21.98 2.65
CA PRO A 217 -17.57 -21.77 4.09
C PRO A 217 -18.17 -20.41 4.42
N ARG A 218 -18.53 -20.22 5.68
CA ARG A 218 -18.96 -18.91 6.18
C ARG A 218 -17.76 -18.01 6.41
N TYR A 219 -17.89 -16.77 5.96
CA TYR A 219 -17.00 -15.64 6.16
C TYR A 219 -17.80 -14.57 6.91
N ASP A 220 -18.15 -14.89 8.16
CA ASP A 220 -18.84 -13.95 9.03
C ASP A 220 -17.89 -12.81 9.38
N ALA A 221 -18.31 -11.57 9.16
CA ALA A 221 -17.51 -10.39 9.50
C ALA A 221 -17.44 -10.22 11.02
N VAL A 222 -16.24 -9.95 11.53
CA VAL A 222 -15.92 -9.76 12.95
C VAL A 222 -14.92 -8.61 13.11
N VAL A 223 -14.76 -8.09 14.31
CA VAL A 223 -13.68 -7.16 14.66
C VAL A 223 -12.66 -7.89 15.52
N LEU A 224 -11.41 -7.92 15.08
CA LEU A 224 -10.30 -8.36 15.91
C LEU A 224 -9.68 -7.18 16.63
N TYR A 225 -9.33 -7.36 17.89
CA TYR A 225 -8.76 -6.29 18.70
C TYR A 225 -7.78 -6.82 19.76
N ARG A 226 -6.86 -5.99 20.23
CA ARG A 226 -5.93 -6.38 21.30
C ARG A 226 -6.71 -6.66 22.58
N ALA A 227 -6.49 -7.81 23.20
CA ALA A 227 -7.25 -8.24 24.38
C ALA A 227 -7.15 -7.25 25.56
N GLU A 228 -6.05 -6.50 25.65
CA GLU A 228 -5.84 -5.47 26.67
C GLU A 228 -6.81 -4.28 26.56
N LEU A 229 -7.41 -4.01 25.39
CA LEU A 229 -8.40 -2.95 25.23
C LEU A 229 -9.63 -3.15 26.12
N ARG A 230 -9.96 -4.39 26.51
CA ARG A 230 -11.03 -4.65 27.48
C ARG A 230 -10.77 -3.98 28.83
N ARG A 231 -9.49 -3.77 29.19
CA ARG A 231 -9.06 -3.07 30.40
C ARG A 231 -8.78 -1.59 30.14
N GLU A 232 -8.22 -1.25 28.98
CA GLU A 232 -7.73 0.10 28.68
C GLU A 232 -8.82 1.03 28.12
N ALA A 233 -9.74 0.48 27.33
CA ALA A 233 -10.79 1.20 26.61
C ALA A 233 -12.13 0.43 26.69
N ALA A 234 -12.54 0.07 27.92
CA ALA A 234 -13.68 -0.82 28.15
C ALA A 234 -14.99 -0.32 27.50
N GLY A 235 -15.22 1.02 27.53
CA GLY A 235 -16.38 1.64 26.91
C GLY A 235 -16.42 1.44 25.39
N TRP A 236 -15.27 1.53 24.73
CA TRP A 236 -15.16 1.24 23.30
C TRP A 236 -15.46 -0.23 23.00
N ILE A 237 -14.90 -1.16 23.77
CA ILE A 237 -15.19 -2.60 23.58
C ILE A 237 -16.67 -2.92 23.84
N ASP A 238 -17.30 -2.29 24.81
CA ASP A 238 -18.75 -2.46 25.04
C ASP A 238 -19.58 -2.01 23.82
N GLN A 239 -19.18 -0.95 23.12
CA GLN A 239 -19.80 -0.55 21.85
C GLN A 239 -19.55 -1.55 20.72
N LEU A 240 -18.35 -2.13 20.63
CA LEU A 240 -18.03 -3.15 19.63
C LEU A 240 -18.82 -4.45 19.83
N GLU A 241 -19.02 -4.87 21.08
CA GLU A 241 -19.88 -6.02 21.38
C GLU A 241 -21.35 -5.73 21.07
N ALA A 242 -21.82 -4.50 21.34
CA ALA A 242 -23.17 -4.07 21.00
C ALA A 242 -23.43 -3.97 19.48
N LEU A 243 -22.38 -3.80 18.66
CA LEU A 243 -22.45 -3.85 17.21
C LEU A 243 -22.71 -5.26 16.66
N GLY A 244 -22.50 -6.30 17.47
CA GLY A 244 -22.72 -7.69 17.07
C GLY A 244 -24.16 -7.95 16.63
N GLY A 245 -24.34 -8.36 15.37
CA GLY A 245 -25.63 -8.64 14.75
C GLY A 245 -26.36 -7.43 14.16
N GLU A 246 -25.81 -6.22 14.27
CA GLU A 246 -26.46 -4.97 13.84
C GLU A 246 -26.26 -4.63 12.35
N ILE A 247 -25.30 -5.27 11.68
CA ILE A 247 -25.02 -5.08 10.26
C ILE A 247 -25.49 -6.32 9.50
N ASP A 248 -26.71 -6.30 8.98
CA ASP A 248 -27.18 -7.36 8.09
C ASP A 248 -26.58 -7.24 6.66
N ALA A 249 -26.71 -8.31 5.87
CA ALA A 249 -26.14 -8.35 4.53
C ALA A 249 -26.71 -7.27 3.60
N SER A 250 -27.98 -6.90 3.75
CA SER A 250 -28.62 -5.88 2.91
C SER A 250 -28.11 -4.47 3.24
N ALA A 251 -27.89 -4.19 4.52
CA ALA A 251 -27.27 -2.96 4.99
C ALA A 251 -25.83 -2.85 4.47
N MET A 252 -25.05 -3.95 4.54
CA MET A 252 -23.68 -3.95 4.02
C MET A 252 -23.62 -3.73 2.50
N VAL A 253 -24.46 -4.42 1.72
CA VAL A 253 -24.57 -4.21 0.27
C VAL A 253 -24.94 -2.76 -0.06
N ALA A 254 -25.90 -2.18 0.67
CA ALA A 254 -26.30 -0.79 0.47
C ALA A 254 -25.16 0.19 0.76
N MET A 255 -24.38 -0.05 1.83
CA MET A 255 -23.19 0.74 2.16
C MET A 255 -22.09 0.60 1.09
N ASN A 256 -21.81 -0.62 0.62
CA ASN A 256 -20.86 -0.88 -0.47
C ASN A 256 -21.28 -0.17 -1.76
N ARG A 257 -22.59 -0.18 -2.08
CA ARG A 257 -23.16 0.51 -3.24
C ARG A 257 -22.93 2.02 -3.16
N ARG A 258 -23.15 2.64 -2.00
CA ARG A 258 -22.90 4.08 -1.81
C ARG A 258 -21.42 4.44 -2.01
N ALA A 259 -20.50 3.63 -1.46
CA ALA A 259 -19.08 3.88 -1.62
C ALA A 259 -18.61 3.73 -3.08
N LYS A 260 -19.21 2.81 -3.84
CA LYS A 260 -18.76 2.48 -5.19
C LYS A 260 -19.48 3.23 -6.31
N ALA A 261 -20.80 3.34 -6.24
CA ALA A 261 -21.62 3.92 -7.30
C ALA A 261 -21.90 5.41 -7.09
N GLU A 262 -22.01 5.84 -5.83
CA GLU A 262 -22.34 7.24 -5.47
C GLU A 262 -21.09 8.05 -5.06
N ASP A 263 -19.93 7.39 -4.97
CA ASP A 263 -18.63 7.97 -4.54
C ASP A 263 -18.72 8.74 -3.22
N VAL A 264 -19.55 8.24 -2.30
CA VAL A 264 -19.68 8.80 -0.94
C VAL A 264 -18.48 8.32 -0.10
N ASP A 265 -17.87 9.21 0.69
CA ASP A 265 -16.77 8.83 1.58
C ASP A 265 -17.24 7.82 2.63
N GLU A 266 -16.42 6.81 2.91
CA GLU A 266 -16.76 5.76 3.86
C GLU A 266 -17.04 6.26 5.26
N SER A 267 -16.45 7.39 5.69
CA SER A 267 -16.79 7.99 6.99
C SER A 267 -18.23 8.49 7.01
N GLU A 268 -18.70 9.11 5.92
CA GLU A 268 -20.09 9.60 5.81
C GLU A 268 -21.09 8.44 5.69
N ILE A 269 -20.66 7.32 5.12
CA ILE A 269 -21.46 6.08 5.08
C ILE A 269 -21.58 5.49 6.48
N ALA A 270 -20.47 5.39 7.22
CA ALA A 270 -20.45 4.94 8.61
C ALA A 270 -21.28 5.85 9.52
N ASP A 271 -21.15 7.17 9.38
CA ASP A 271 -21.94 8.17 10.12
C ASP A 271 -23.44 7.93 9.91
N ALA A 272 -23.86 7.74 8.65
CA ALA A 272 -25.26 7.53 8.31
C ALA A 272 -25.81 6.22 8.88
N PHE A 273 -25.01 5.16 8.87
CA PHE A 273 -25.37 3.87 9.48
C PHE A 273 -25.52 4.02 11.00
N LEU A 274 -24.51 4.56 11.67
CA LEU A 274 -24.50 4.72 13.13
C LEU A 274 -25.60 5.67 13.62
N ALA A 275 -25.87 6.76 12.90
CA ALA A 275 -26.98 7.66 13.23
C ALA A 275 -28.37 6.99 13.10
N SER A 276 -28.50 5.98 12.23
CA SER A 276 -29.74 5.19 12.12
C SER A 276 -29.87 4.16 13.24
N ASN A 277 -28.76 3.78 13.88
CA ASN A 277 -28.70 2.80 14.94
C ASN A 277 -28.61 3.47 16.32
N GLY A 278 -29.75 3.97 16.82
CA GLY A 278 -29.83 4.82 18.01
C GLY A 278 -29.41 4.20 19.35
N SER A 279 -28.99 2.94 19.38
CA SER A 279 -28.42 2.26 20.56
C SER A 279 -26.90 2.43 20.68
N LEU A 280 -26.22 2.77 19.59
CA LEU A 280 -24.77 2.89 19.51
C LEU A 280 -24.33 4.34 19.74
N ASN A 281 -23.37 4.53 20.64
CA ASN A 281 -22.77 5.83 20.89
C ASN A 281 -21.58 6.03 19.95
N SER A 282 -21.73 6.91 18.98
CA SER A 282 -20.72 7.22 17.98
C SER A 282 -20.48 8.72 17.89
N GLU A 283 -19.24 9.10 17.62
CA GLU A 283 -18.90 10.46 17.21
C GLU A 283 -18.47 10.44 15.74
N ALA A 284 -19.14 11.26 14.92
CA ALA A 284 -18.91 11.32 13.49
C ALA A 284 -17.48 11.75 13.17
N THR A 285 -16.80 11.03 12.27
CA THR A 285 -15.48 11.45 11.79
C THR A 285 -15.66 12.52 10.71
N ARG A 286 -15.02 13.68 10.90
CA ARG A 286 -15.04 14.71 9.86
C ARG A 286 -14.34 14.18 8.61
N SER A 287 -15.10 14.06 7.51
CA SER A 287 -14.57 13.76 6.18
C SER A 287 -13.42 14.71 5.86
N GLU A 288 -12.25 14.13 5.58
CA GLU A 288 -11.03 14.90 5.30
C GLU A 288 -11.19 15.67 3.99
N SER A 289 -11.01 16.98 4.04
CA SER A 289 -11.08 17.80 2.82
C SER A 289 -9.96 17.43 1.85
N TRP A 290 -10.20 17.63 0.54
CA TRP A 290 -9.18 17.35 -0.47
C TRP A 290 -7.86 18.11 -0.23
N GLN A 291 -7.92 19.28 0.42
CA GLN A 291 -6.76 20.12 0.76
C GLN A 291 -5.94 19.50 1.89
N GLU A 292 -6.61 19.02 2.93
CA GLU A 292 -5.98 18.32 4.06
C GLU A 292 -5.32 17.02 3.56
N ARG A 293 -6.04 16.24 2.74
CA ARG A 293 -5.53 15.01 2.13
C ARG A 293 -4.32 15.26 1.24
N LEU A 294 -4.39 16.29 0.39
CA LEU A 294 -3.26 16.68 -0.47
C LEU A 294 -2.06 17.12 0.37
N ALA A 295 -2.26 17.91 1.43
CA ALA A 295 -1.18 18.34 2.31
C ALA A 295 -0.52 17.16 3.02
N ARG A 296 -1.32 16.24 3.59
CA ARG A 296 -0.85 15.02 4.25
C ARG A 296 -0.02 14.15 3.30
N THR A 297 -0.59 13.81 2.14
CA THR A 297 0.08 12.96 1.14
C THR A 297 1.32 13.64 0.59
N THR A 298 1.32 14.97 0.40
CA THR A 298 2.52 15.73 0.01
C THR A 298 3.63 15.58 1.03
N VAL A 299 3.33 15.78 2.32
CA VAL A 299 4.30 15.68 3.40
C VAL A 299 4.88 14.26 3.47
N GLN A 300 4.03 13.24 3.49
CA GLN A 300 4.45 11.84 3.48
C GLN A 300 5.34 11.53 2.26
N HIS A 301 4.94 11.96 1.06
CA HIS A 301 5.69 11.70 -0.16
C HIS A 301 7.07 12.39 -0.15
N VAL A 302 7.13 13.64 0.34
CA VAL A 302 8.39 14.36 0.50
C VAL A 302 9.30 13.64 1.51
N PHE A 303 8.78 13.13 2.61
CA PHE A 303 9.58 12.33 3.57
C PHE A 303 10.10 11.03 2.94
N LEU A 304 9.23 10.29 2.23
CA LEU A 304 9.60 9.06 1.53
C LEU A 304 10.70 9.30 0.48
N VAL A 305 10.77 10.49 -0.10
CA VAL A 305 11.79 10.83 -1.10
C VAL A 305 13.06 11.42 -0.46
N ALA A 306 12.93 12.35 0.48
CA ALA A 306 14.05 13.09 1.04
C ALA A 306 15.00 12.20 1.85
N ILE A 307 14.47 11.27 2.64
CA ILE A 307 15.29 10.36 3.47
C ILE A 307 16.20 9.48 2.61
N PRO A 308 15.70 8.68 1.65
CA PRO A 308 16.57 7.85 0.82
C PRO A 308 17.50 8.68 -0.06
N MET A 309 17.10 9.88 -0.51
CA MET A 309 17.98 10.78 -1.24
C MET A 309 19.17 11.26 -0.41
N CYS A 310 18.96 11.61 0.86
CA CYS A 310 20.02 12.02 1.78
C CYS A 310 20.96 10.85 2.11
N LEU A 311 20.39 9.69 2.47
CA LEU A 311 21.17 8.47 2.74
C LEU A 311 21.94 8.03 1.49
N GLY A 312 21.27 8.07 0.34
CA GLY A 312 21.81 7.75 -0.97
C GLY A 312 22.99 8.64 -1.32
N ALA A 313 22.86 9.96 -1.21
CA ALA A 313 23.97 10.88 -1.45
C ALA A 313 25.15 10.65 -0.50
N ALA A 314 24.86 10.38 0.79
CA ALA A 314 25.88 10.09 1.80
C ALA A 314 26.69 8.82 1.51
N VAL A 315 26.12 7.85 0.79
CA VAL A 315 26.78 6.57 0.46
C VAL A 315 27.30 6.55 -0.98
N ALA A 316 26.45 6.91 -1.94
CA ALA A 316 26.72 6.85 -3.37
C ALA A 316 27.83 7.81 -3.83
N ILE A 317 27.91 9.02 -3.27
CA ILE A 317 28.94 9.99 -3.67
C ILE A 317 30.33 9.48 -3.21
N PRO A 318 30.55 9.09 -1.93
CA PRO A 318 31.82 8.47 -1.53
C PRO A 318 32.15 7.20 -2.33
N LEU A 319 31.17 6.34 -2.59
CA LEU A 319 31.39 5.14 -3.43
C LEU A 319 31.79 5.51 -4.87
N GLY A 320 31.17 6.53 -5.47
CA GLY A 320 31.53 7.04 -6.79
C GLY A 320 32.93 7.65 -6.83
N VAL A 321 33.33 8.36 -5.77
CA VAL A 321 34.71 8.86 -5.59
C VAL A 321 35.71 7.70 -5.51
N ALA A 322 35.43 6.69 -4.69
CA ALA A 322 36.28 5.50 -4.57
C ALA A 322 36.35 4.71 -5.89
N ALA A 323 35.23 4.61 -6.61
CA ALA A 323 35.15 3.97 -7.92
C ALA A 323 35.97 4.69 -9.00
N ALA A 324 36.05 6.02 -8.94
CA ALA A 324 36.90 6.81 -9.84
C ALA A 324 38.39 6.63 -9.53
N ALA A 325 38.74 6.54 -8.24
CA ALA A 325 40.12 6.35 -7.80
C ALA A 325 40.65 4.93 -8.09
N MET A 326 39.79 3.92 -8.09
CA MET A 326 40.15 2.51 -8.25
C MET A 326 39.30 1.84 -9.35
N PRO A 327 39.75 1.80 -10.61
CA PRO A 327 38.93 1.35 -11.74
C PRO A 327 38.32 -0.06 -11.59
N ARG A 328 39.08 -1.03 -11.05
CA ARG A 328 38.59 -2.40 -10.81
C ARG A 328 37.52 -2.45 -9.72
N PHE A 329 37.72 -1.73 -8.62
CA PHE A 329 36.72 -1.61 -7.56
C PHE A 329 35.47 -0.90 -8.09
N GLY A 330 35.65 0.15 -8.89
CA GLY A 330 34.55 0.88 -9.51
C GLY A 330 33.68 0.01 -10.42
N GLN A 331 34.28 -0.87 -11.22
CA GLN A 331 33.53 -1.84 -12.03
C GLN A 331 32.66 -2.76 -11.17
N VAL A 332 33.19 -3.27 -10.06
CA VAL A 332 32.44 -4.12 -9.13
C VAL A 332 31.31 -3.36 -8.46
N VAL A 333 31.56 -2.14 -7.95
CA VAL A 333 30.53 -1.31 -7.30
C VAL A 333 29.40 -1.00 -8.28
N VAL A 334 29.71 -0.54 -9.50
CA VAL A 334 28.69 -0.24 -10.51
C VAL A 334 27.94 -1.50 -10.92
N ALA A 335 28.60 -2.66 -11.01
CA ALA A 335 27.94 -3.93 -11.30
C ALA A 335 26.95 -4.33 -10.19
N ILE A 336 27.37 -4.28 -8.92
CA ILE A 336 26.50 -4.63 -7.77
C ILE A 336 25.28 -3.71 -7.71
N VAL A 337 25.51 -2.40 -7.76
CA VAL A 337 24.42 -1.41 -7.70
C VAL A 337 23.54 -1.51 -8.95
N GLY A 338 24.13 -1.86 -10.10
CA GLY A 338 23.41 -2.12 -11.35
C GLY A 338 22.46 -3.31 -11.25
N VAL A 339 22.96 -4.44 -10.74
CA VAL A 339 22.13 -5.64 -10.51
C VAL A 339 21.01 -5.34 -9.53
N ALA A 340 21.28 -4.61 -8.45
CA ALA A 340 20.24 -4.25 -7.48
C ALA A 340 19.08 -3.47 -8.11
N GLN A 341 19.33 -2.64 -9.13
CA GLN A 341 18.28 -1.93 -9.88
C GLN A 341 17.51 -2.77 -10.89
N THR A 342 18.02 -3.95 -11.26
CA THR A 342 17.29 -4.87 -12.15
C THR A 342 16.17 -5.61 -11.43
N ILE A 343 16.20 -5.66 -10.11
CA ILE A 343 15.08 -6.16 -9.30
C ILE A 343 13.89 -5.24 -9.57
N PRO A 344 12.67 -5.74 -9.83
CA PRO A 344 11.48 -4.90 -9.95
C PRO A 344 11.19 -4.15 -8.64
N SER A 345 10.72 -2.91 -8.72
CA SER A 345 10.52 -2.06 -7.52
C SER A 345 9.53 -2.64 -6.54
N LEU A 346 8.44 -3.21 -7.03
CA LEU A 346 7.46 -3.90 -6.20
C LEU A 346 8.08 -5.13 -5.50
N ALA A 347 8.92 -5.91 -6.20
CA ALA A 347 9.57 -7.07 -5.61
C ALA A 347 10.56 -6.65 -4.51
N LEU A 348 11.29 -5.55 -4.71
CA LEU A 348 12.22 -5.02 -3.71
C LEU A 348 11.48 -4.50 -2.46
N LEU A 349 10.30 -3.90 -2.63
CA LEU A 349 9.43 -3.49 -1.52
C LEU A 349 9.01 -4.68 -0.67
N VAL A 350 8.51 -5.75 -1.32
CA VAL A 350 8.08 -6.97 -0.63
C VAL A 350 9.25 -7.68 0.04
N LEU A 351 10.43 -7.71 -0.58
CA LEU A 351 11.64 -8.33 -0.03
C LEU A 351 12.05 -7.74 1.33
N PHE A 352 11.79 -6.45 1.56
CA PHE A 352 12.14 -5.80 2.83
C PHE A 352 11.09 -5.96 3.93
N ILE A 353 9.89 -6.45 3.63
CA ILE A 353 8.83 -6.63 4.64
C ILE A 353 9.26 -7.55 5.79
N PRO A 354 9.83 -8.74 5.57
CA PRO A 354 10.25 -9.62 6.67
C PRO A 354 11.34 -9.01 7.56
N LEU A 355 12.13 -8.08 7.02
CA LEU A 355 13.29 -7.49 7.71
C LEU A 355 12.94 -6.20 8.46
N LEU A 356 12.07 -5.37 7.89
CA LEU A 356 11.81 -4.00 8.36
C LEU A 356 10.34 -3.75 8.74
N GLY A 357 9.48 -4.76 8.56
CA GLY A 357 8.03 -4.62 8.69
C GLY A 357 7.42 -3.90 7.49
N ILE A 358 6.21 -3.35 7.69
CA ILE A 358 5.39 -2.69 6.67
C ILE A 358 5.46 -1.17 6.85
N GLY A 359 5.09 -0.40 5.82
CA GLY A 359 5.01 1.05 5.85
C GLY A 359 6.27 1.74 5.31
N ALA A 360 6.62 2.89 5.89
CA ALA A 360 7.64 3.77 5.34
C ALA A 360 9.06 3.16 5.33
N LYS A 361 9.43 2.33 6.32
CA LYS A 361 10.79 1.77 6.46
C LYS A 361 11.23 0.92 5.27
N PRO A 362 10.51 -0.16 4.87
CA PRO A 362 10.85 -0.94 3.68
C PRO A 362 10.81 -0.09 2.40
N ALA A 363 9.87 0.86 2.29
CA ALA A 363 9.81 1.77 1.14
C ALA A 363 11.07 2.63 1.02
N ILE A 364 11.52 3.25 2.12
CA ILE A 364 12.76 4.02 2.17
C ILE A 364 13.97 3.14 1.82
N ALA A 365 14.02 1.90 2.29
CA ALA A 365 15.13 0.98 1.99
C ALA A 365 15.20 0.62 0.50
N ALA A 366 14.06 0.32 -0.13
CA ALA A 366 13.97 0.07 -1.56
C ALA A 366 14.35 1.31 -2.38
N LEU A 367 13.79 2.47 -2.04
CA LEU A 367 14.08 3.74 -2.71
C LEU A 367 15.55 4.16 -2.56
N PHE A 368 16.16 3.86 -1.41
CA PHE A 368 17.58 4.05 -1.19
C PHE A 368 18.39 3.24 -2.21
N VAL A 369 18.12 1.95 -2.40
CA VAL A 369 18.79 1.12 -3.41
C VAL A 369 18.66 1.70 -4.82
N TYR A 370 17.46 2.15 -5.21
CA TYR A 370 17.23 2.75 -6.53
C TYR A 370 17.94 4.07 -6.74
N CYS A 371 18.14 4.88 -5.71
CA CYS A 371 18.79 6.18 -5.90
C CYS A 371 20.33 6.06 -6.03
N LEU A 372 20.93 4.90 -5.72
CA LEU A 372 22.39 4.71 -5.71
C LEU A 372 23.03 4.75 -7.10
N LEU A 373 22.52 4.00 -8.09
CA LEU A 373 23.24 3.81 -9.38
C LEU A 373 23.49 5.13 -10.11
N PRO A 374 22.48 6.01 -10.31
CA PRO A 374 22.71 7.23 -11.08
C PRO A 374 23.70 8.16 -10.35
N MET A 375 23.67 8.21 -9.02
CA MET A 375 24.61 8.99 -8.21
C MET A 375 26.04 8.43 -8.28
N VAL A 376 26.24 7.12 -8.07
CA VAL A 376 27.56 6.47 -8.14
C VAL A 376 28.14 6.66 -9.54
N ARG A 377 27.38 6.31 -10.58
CA ARG A 377 27.82 6.35 -11.97
C ARG A 377 28.16 7.76 -12.44
N SER A 378 27.34 8.75 -12.08
CA SER A 378 27.60 10.14 -12.48
C SER A 378 28.76 10.76 -11.71
N THR A 379 28.93 10.42 -10.42
CA THR A 379 30.09 10.85 -9.65
C THR A 379 31.38 10.25 -10.21
N GLN A 380 31.39 8.95 -10.51
CA GLN A 380 32.53 8.26 -11.11
C GLN A 380 32.87 8.87 -12.48
N ALA A 381 31.88 9.01 -13.36
CA ALA A 381 32.07 9.57 -14.69
C ALA A 381 32.57 11.02 -14.64
N GLY A 382 32.02 11.84 -13.74
CA GLY A 382 32.44 13.22 -13.54
C GLY A 382 33.91 13.34 -13.16
N LEU A 383 34.36 12.54 -12.19
CA LEU A 383 35.76 12.55 -11.74
C LEU A 383 36.70 11.99 -12.82
N ALA A 384 36.30 10.91 -13.50
CA ALA A 384 37.07 10.32 -14.59
C ALA A 384 37.19 11.22 -15.82
N SER A 385 36.26 12.17 -16.00
CA SER A 385 36.26 13.11 -17.12
C SER A 385 37.22 14.31 -16.95
N ILE A 386 37.85 14.46 -15.77
CA ILE A 386 38.71 15.61 -15.49
C ILE A 386 40.00 15.54 -16.33
N PRO A 387 40.37 16.60 -17.08
CA PRO A 387 41.60 16.63 -17.85
C PRO A 387 42.85 16.37 -16.98
N GLN A 388 43.66 15.39 -17.40
CA GLN A 388 44.90 15.00 -16.73
C GLN A 388 45.86 16.18 -16.42
N PRO A 389 46.04 17.17 -17.31
CA PRO A 389 46.92 18.31 -17.03
C PRO A 389 46.51 19.13 -15.79
N LEU A 390 45.22 19.20 -15.47
CA LEU A 390 44.73 19.89 -14.27
C LEU A 390 45.11 19.13 -13.00
N ILE A 391 45.04 17.80 -13.04
CA ILE A 391 45.45 16.92 -11.94
C ILE A 391 46.96 16.98 -11.71
N GLU A 392 47.75 17.01 -12.79
CA GLU A 392 49.21 17.15 -12.74
C GLU A 392 49.62 18.52 -12.19
N SER A 393 48.96 19.60 -12.63
CA SER A 393 49.19 20.95 -12.11
C SER A 393 48.87 21.03 -10.62
N ALA A 394 47.74 20.46 -10.18
CA ALA A 394 47.36 20.40 -8.77
C ALA A 394 48.38 19.62 -7.91
N ARG A 395 49.01 18.58 -8.49
CA ARG A 395 50.08 17.82 -7.84
C ARG A 395 51.38 18.64 -7.76
N ALA A 396 51.73 19.37 -8.82
CA ALA A 396 52.94 20.19 -8.88
C ALA A 396 52.95 21.32 -7.83
N ILE A 397 51.78 21.88 -7.50
CA ILE A 397 51.64 22.88 -6.41
C ILE A 397 51.58 22.26 -5.00
N GLY A 398 51.76 20.93 -4.87
CA GLY A 398 51.88 20.24 -3.59
C GLY A 398 50.57 19.83 -2.91
N LEU A 399 49.43 19.80 -3.61
CA LEU A 399 48.18 19.35 -3.00
C LEU A 399 48.21 17.83 -2.71
N THR A 400 47.90 17.46 -1.47
CA THR A 400 47.69 16.06 -1.07
C THR A 400 46.44 15.48 -1.74
N PRO A 401 46.32 14.15 -1.93
CA PRO A 401 45.17 13.55 -2.60
C PRO A 401 43.80 13.98 -2.04
N GLY A 402 43.66 14.06 -0.71
CA GLY A 402 42.42 14.51 -0.09
C GLY A 402 42.13 16.00 -0.31
N ARG A 403 43.16 16.87 -0.27
CA ARG A 403 42.99 18.30 -0.58
C ARG A 403 42.70 18.52 -2.06
N ARG A 404 43.36 17.77 -2.94
CA ARG A 404 43.11 17.78 -4.39
C ARG A 404 41.67 17.36 -4.70
N LEU A 405 41.18 16.30 -4.05
CA LEU A 405 39.79 15.84 -4.19
C LEU A 405 38.81 16.96 -3.81
N VAL A 406 38.96 17.55 -2.63
CA VAL A 406 37.98 18.54 -2.12
C VAL A 406 38.07 19.90 -2.82
N VAL A 407 39.28 20.36 -3.17
CA VAL A 407 39.50 21.72 -3.69
C VAL A 407 39.45 21.77 -5.22
N VAL A 408 39.79 20.68 -5.91
CA VAL A 408 39.91 20.65 -7.37
C VAL A 408 38.92 19.65 -7.98
N GLU A 409 39.00 18.38 -7.61
CA GLU A 409 38.25 17.33 -8.33
C GLU A 409 36.73 17.42 -8.10
N LEU A 410 36.27 17.52 -6.85
CA LEU A 410 34.84 17.63 -6.53
C LEU A 410 34.18 18.88 -7.13
N PRO A 411 34.79 20.09 -7.07
CA PRO A 411 34.23 21.25 -7.76
C PRO A 411 34.14 21.10 -9.28
N LEU A 412 35.14 20.45 -9.92
CA LEU A 412 35.11 20.19 -11.36
C LEU A 412 34.08 19.12 -11.74
N ALA A 413 33.92 18.09 -10.91
CA ALA A 413 32.93 17.02 -11.10
C ALA A 413 31.52 17.40 -10.62
N ALA A 414 31.34 18.53 -9.94
CA ALA A 414 30.09 18.92 -9.28
C ALA A 414 28.88 18.91 -10.22
N ARG A 415 29.06 19.31 -11.49
CA ARG A 415 27.98 19.28 -12.50
C ARG A 415 27.49 17.85 -12.76
N ALA A 416 28.40 16.90 -12.93
CA ALA A 416 28.07 15.50 -13.14
C ALA A 416 27.46 14.88 -11.87
N ILE A 417 28.00 15.19 -10.68
CA ILE A 417 27.44 14.73 -9.40
C ILE A 417 26.00 15.23 -9.25
N LEU A 418 25.74 16.52 -9.48
CA LEU A 418 24.41 17.11 -9.43
C LEU A 418 23.46 16.50 -10.47
N ALA A 419 23.94 16.18 -11.68
CA ALA A 419 23.14 15.48 -12.68
C ALA A 419 22.72 14.06 -12.21
N GLY A 420 23.62 13.36 -11.51
CA GLY A 420 23.32 12.07 -10.88
C GLY A 420 22.27 12.19 -9.79
N VAL A 421 22.43 13.16 -8.87
CA VAL A 421 21.47 13.43 -7.79
C VAL A 421 20.10 13.83 -8.37
N LYS A 422 20.07 14.67 -9.41
CA LYS A 422 18.84 15.08 -10.12
C LYS A 422 18.13 13.88 -10.74
N THR A 423 18.86 13.00 -11.41
CA THR A 423 18.31 11.78 -12.03
C THR A 423 17.72 10.85 -10.97
N SER A 424 18.47 10.62 -9.89
CA SER A 424 17.99 9.81 -8.77
C SER A 424 16.75 10.40 -8.12
N MET A 425 16.68 11.72 -7.93
CA MET A 425 15.50 12.39 -7.37
C MET A 425 14.23 12.10 -8.19
N VAL A 426 14.30 12.26 -9.53
CA VAL A 426 13.15 12.03 -10.41
C VAL A 426 12.69 10.56 -10.34
N ILE A 427 13.63 9.61 -10.37
CA ILE A 427 13.33 8.19 -10.24
C ILE A 427 12.68 7.89 -8.88
N THR A 428 13.25 8.42 -7.79
CA THR A 428 12.76 8.20 -6.43
C THR A 428 11.36 8.79 -6.24
N ILE A 429 11.05 9.98 -6.77
CA ILE A 429 9.70 10.56 -6.71
C ILE A 429 8.68 9.66 -7.39
N GLY A 430 9.02 9.12 -8.58
CA GLY A 430 8.15 8.19 -9.30
C GLY A 430 7.95 6.89 -8.53
N PHE A 431 9.03 6.23 -8.11
CA PHE A 431 8.95 4.94 -7.42
C PHE A 431 8.36 5.03 -6.02
N ALA A 432 8.44 6.19 -5.35
CA ALA A 432 7.81 6.39 -4.05
C ALA A 432 6.28 6.22 -4.10
N THR A 433 5.65 6.43 -5.26
CA THR A 433 4.20 6.17 -5.43
C THR A 433 3.86 4.68 -5.24
N LEU A 434 4.81 3.78 -5.49
CA LEU A 434 4.61 2.34 -5.28
C LEU A 434 4.66 1.97 -3.78
N GLY A 435 5.16 2.85 -2.92
CA GLY A 435 5.19 2.62 -1.47
C GLY A 435 3.80 2.42 -0.87
N ALA A 436 2.76 2.97 -1.49
CA ALA A 436 1.38 2.79 -1.05
C ALA A 436 0.91 1.32 -1.10
N PHE A 437 1.51 0.46 -1.93
CA PHE A 437 1.21 -0.98 -1.96
C PHE A 437 1.56 -1.69 -0.65
N ILE A 438 2.47 -1.10 0.14
CA ILE A 438 2.91 -1.63 1.43
C ILE A 438 2.61 -0.66 2.57
N GLY A 439 1.59 0.20 2.41
CA GLY A 439 1.15 1.11 3.46
C GLY A 439 2.12 2.25 3.78
N ALA A 440 3.02 2.63 2.86
CA ALA A 440 3.95 3.75 3.10
C ALA A 440 3.30 5.13 2.94
N GLY A 441 2.09 5.20 2.34
CA GLY A 441 1.34 6.43 2.09
C GLY A 441 1.89 7.26 0.91
N GLY A 442 1.77 8.58 1.02
CA GLY A 442 2.20 9.52 -0.01
C GLY A 442 1.23 9.61 -1.19
N TYR A 443 1.68 10.14 -2.32
CA TYR A 443 0.82 10.29 -3.50
C TYR A 443 0.37 8.97 -4.13
N GLY A 444 1.00 7.85 -3.74
CA GLY A 444 0.58 6.52 -4.17
C GLY A 444 -0.80 6.12 -3.63
N GLU A 445 -1.16 6.59 -2.44
CA GLU A 445 -2.41 6.25 -1.76
C GLU A 445 -3.64 6.62 -2.62
N PRO A 446 -3.85 7.90 -3.00
CA PRO A 446 -4.97 8.27 -3.88
C PRO A 446 -4.93 7.60 -5.26
N ILE A 447 -3.74 7.29 -5.80
CA ILE A 447 -3.61 6.56 -7.07
C ILE A 447 -4.19 5.14 -6.92
N LEU A 448 -3.79 4.41 -5.89
CA LEU A 448 -4.27 3.05 -5.67
C LEU A 448 -5.75 3.02 -5.31
N THR A 449 -6.22 3.95 -4.47
CA THR A 449 -7.64 4.09 -4.13
C THR A 449 -8.47 4.37 -5.38
N GLY A 450 -8.03 5.32 -6.22
CA GLY A 450 -8.72 5.63 -7.47
C GLY A 450 -8.74 4.48 -8.47
N ILE A 451 -7.65 3.69 -8.56
CA ILE A 451 -7.64 2.46 -9.39
C ILE A 451 -8.68 1.46 -8.90
N ARG A 452 -8.74 1.20 -7.58
CA ARG A 452 -9.71 0.27 -6.97
C ARG A 452 -11.16 0.73 -7.12
N ARG A 453 -11.41 2.03 -6.95
CA ARG A 453 -12.74 2.62 -7.09
C ARG A 453 -13.15 2.89 -8.53
N ASN A 454 -12.25 2.68 -9.49
CA ASN A 454 -12.42 3.15 -10.86
C ASN A 454 -12.74 4.66 -10.95
N ASP A 455 -12.20 5.45 -10.01
CA ASP A 455 -12.36 6.88 -9.98
C ASP A 455 -11.12 7.58 -10.56
N PHE A 456 -11.27 8.09 -11.78
CA PHE A 456 -10.24 8.84 -12.47
C PHE A 456 -9.86 10.14 -11.72
N SER A 457 -10.79 10.76 -11.01
CA SER A 457 -10.53 11.96 -10.21
C SER A 457 -9.50 11.67 -9.13
N LEU A 458 -9.72 10.64 -8.30
CA LEU A 458 -8.76 10.20 -7.28
C LEU A 458 -7.39 9.80 -7.87
N ILE A 459 -7.36 9.11 -9.02
CA ILE A 459 -6.10 8.79 -9.69
C ILE A 459 -5.31 10.07 -10.01
N VAL A 460 -5.99 11.08 -10.58
CA VAL A 460 -5.37 12.36 -10.93
C VAL A 460 -4.94 13.13 -9.67
N GLN A 461 -5.69 13.05 -8.58
CA GLN A 461 -5.35 13.69 -7.30
C GLN A 461 -4.02 13.18 -6.72
N GLY A 462 -3.58 11.96 -7.02
CA GLY A 462 -2.24 11.50 -6.68
C GLY A 462 -1.20 11.69 -7.79
N ALA A 463 -1.57 11.37 -9.03
CA ALA A 463 -0.64 11.38 -10.15
C ALA A 463 -0.19 12.80 -10.54
N ALA A 464 -1.09 13.78 -10.55
CA ALA A 464 -0.75 15.14 -10.94
C ALA A 464 0.17 15.83 -9.91
N PRO A 465 -0.07 15.75 -8.59
CA PRO A 465 0.89 16.25 -7.59
C PRO A 465 2.25 15.54 -7.63
N ALA A 466 2.29 14.23 -7.88
CA ALA A 466 3.54 13.51 -8.06
C ALA A 466 4.34 14.03 -9.26
N ALA A 467 3.68 14.23 -10.40
CA ALA A 467 4.30 14.83 -11.59
C ALA A 467 4.74 16.28 -11.36
N ALA A 468 3.91 17.08 -10.69
CA ALA A 468 4.24 18.46 -10.33
C ALA A 468 5.45 18.52 -9.38
N LEU A 469 5.51 17.65 -8.38
CA LEU A 469 6.65 17.55 -7.46
C LEU A 469 7.94 17.18 -8.21
N ALA A 470 7.86 16.25 -9.18
CA ALA A 470 9.01 15.90 -10.01
C ALA A 470 9.51 17.10 -10.84
N LEU A 471 8.61 17.88 -11.43
CA LEU A 471 8.95 19.10 -12.19
C LEU A 471 9.55 20.19 -11.28
N VAL A 472 8.96 20.41 -10.10
CA VAL A 472 9.48 21.35 -9.10
C VAL A 472 10.88 20.94 -8.64
N ALA A 473 11.08 19.66 -8.33
CA ALA A 473 12.39 19.14 -7.97
C ALA A 473 13.40 19.31 -9.13
N GLN A 474 12.98 19.06 -10.36
CA GLN A 474 13.81 19.26 -11.55
C GLN A 474 14.26 20.73 -11.69
N GLY A 475 13.32 21.67 -11.58
CA GLY A 475 13.60 23.11 -11.62
C GLY A 475 14.48 23.57 -10.46
N PHE A 476 14.25 23.03 -9.26
CA PHE A 476 15.10 23.29 -8.09
C PHE A 476 16.56 22.91 -8.35
N PHE A 477 16.83 21.73 -8.91
CA PHE A 477 18.20 21.31 -9.24
C PHE A 477 18.83 22.14 -10.37
N GLU A 478 18.04 22.64 -11.33
CA GLU A 478 18.53 23.55 -12.37
C GLU A 478 18.93 24.92 -11.81
N ILE A 479 18.17 25.45 -10.85
CA ILE A 479 18.53 26.67 -10.12
C ILE A 479 19.76 26.41 -9.26
N LEU A 480 19.82 25.27 -8.57
CA LEU A 480 20.97 24.90 -7.76
C LEU A 480 22.25 24.79 -8.60
N GLU A 481 22.17 24.17 -9.79
CA GLU A 481 23.27 24.11 -10.75
C GLU A 481 23.73 25.53 -11.15
N ARG A 482 22.79 26.44 -11.40
CA ARG A 482 23.04 27.86 -11.69
C ARG A 482 23.51 28.69 -10.50
N LEU A 483 23.49 28.20 -9.27
CA LEU A 483 23.99 28.93 -8.10
C LEU A 483 25.31 28.34 -7.61
N ALA A 484 25.39 27.01 -7.53
CA ALA A 484 26.53 26.27 -7.01
C ALA A 484 27.72 26.22 -7.98
N LEU A 485 27.49 26.21 -9.30
CA LEU A 485 28.60 26.13 -10.27
C LEU A 485 29.16 27.54 -10.60
N PRO A 486 30.47 27.80 -10.42
CA PRO A 486 31.13 29.03 -10.85
C PRO A 486 30.88 29.34 -12.34
N ARG A 487 30.75 30.63 -12.69
CA ARG A 487 30.45 31.07 -14.08
C ARG A 487 31.43 30.52 -15.14
N GLY A 488 32.67 30.23 -14.77
CA GLY A 488 33.69 29.64 -15.66
C GLY A 488 33.39 28.21 -16.09
N LEU A 489 32.72 27.41 -15.26
CA LEU A 489 32.33 26.02 -15.58
C LEU A 489 31.01 25.93 -16.36
N ARG A 490 30.29 27.05 -16.54
CA ARG A 490 29.03 27.12 -17.30
C ARG A 490 29.24 27.35 -18.81
N ARG A 491 30.44 27.74 -19.23
CA ARG A 491 30.72 28.23 -20.59
C ARG A 491 31.26 27.17 -21.57
N VAL A 492 31.57 25.96 -21.13
CA VAL A 492 32.29 24.98 -21.96
C VAL A 492 31.44 24.39 -23.10
N ASP A 493 30.09 24.45 -23.04
CA ASP A 493 29.21 23.79 -24.03
C ASP A 493 28.31 24.75 -24.83
N ARG A 494 28.69 26.02 -25.01
CA ARG A 494 28.05 26.92 -26.01
C ARG A 494 28.94 27.17 -27.23
N GLY A 495 29.76 26.18 -27.58
CA GLY A 495 30.58 26.14 -28.79
C GLY A 495 30.05 25.11 -29.76
#